data_AF-A0A968HDX8-F1
#
_entry.id   AF-A0A968HDX8-F1
#
_cell.length_a   1.000
_cell.length_b   1.000
_cell.length_c   1.000
_cell.angle_alpha   90.00
_cell.angle_beta   90.00
_cell.angle_gamma   90.00
#
_symmetry.space_group_name_H-M   'P 1'
#
loop_
_entity.id
_entity.type
_entity.pdbx_description
1 polymer ?
#
loop_
_entity_poly.entity_id
_entity_poly.type
_entity_poly.pdbx_seq_one_letter_code
_entity_poly.pdbx_strand_id
1 'polypeptide(L)' 'MENTSSNGDNFAILVQGGQGPCVNKYIIFPKSAVANEDVYERGYVGALTALTNDMLVNVYDYSGASCGNGGQLVVTMTK' A
#
# COMPACT_ATOMS: atom_id res chain seq x y z
N MET A 1 -5.09 2.89 -10.40
CA MET A 1 -4.38 3.78 -9.46
C MET A 1 -5.02 5.13 -9.56
N GLU A 2 -5.75 5.56 -8.52
CA GLU A 2 -6.33 6.90 -8.47
C GLU A 2 -5.32 7.84 -7.81
N ASN A 3 -4.93 8.87 -8.56
CA ASN A 3 -4.15 9.98 -8.06
C ASN A 3 -5.15 11.00 -7.50
N THR A 4 -5.59 10.81 -6.25
CA THR A 4 -6.62 11.64 -5.63
C THR A 4 -5.98 12.89 -5.03
N SER A 5 -6.08 14.01 -5.76
CA SER A 5 -6.27 15.42 -5.30
C SER A 5 -5.55 15.98 -4.06
N SER A 6 -4.60 15.28 -3.47
CA SER A 6 -3.71 15.77 -2.42
C SER A 6 -2.31 15.80 -3.03
N ASN A 7 -1.79 17.01 -3.27
CA ASN A 7 -0.56 17.33 -4.02
C ASN A 7 0.77 16.77 -3.43
N GLY A 8 0.75 15.62 -2.76
CA GLY A 8 1.93 14.89 -2.30
C GLY A 8 2.20 13.66 -3.17
N ASP A 9 3.46 13.22 -3.20
CA ASP A 9 3.88 11.95 -3.80
C ASP A 9 3.23 10.78 -3.03
N ASN A 10 2.01 10.43 -3.42
CA ASN A 10 1.23 9.37 -2.79
C ASN A 10 0.71 8.39 -3.84
N PHE A 11 0.63 7.11 -3.47
CA PHE A 11 -0.18 6.14 -4.20
C PHE A 11 -1.19 5.48 -3.27
N ALA A 12 -2.28 4.99 -3.84
CA ALA A 12 -3.31 4.28 -3.11
C ALA A 12 -3.55 2.91 -3.73
N ILE A 13 -3.78 1.91 -2.86
CA ILE A 13 -4.23 0.58 -3.27
C ILE A 13 -5.60 0.32 -2.66
N LEU A 14 -6.46 -0.37 -3.39
CA LEU A 14 -7.71 -0.90 -2.88
C LEU A 14 -7.46 -2.35 -2.49
N VAL A 15 -7.64 -2.69 -1.20
CA VAL A 15 -7.60 -4.09 -0.76
C VAL A 15 -9.02 -4.62 -0.64
N GLN A 16 -9.27 -5.80 -1.22
CA GLN A 16 -10.56 -6.49 -1.15
C GLN A 16 -10.35 -7.87 -0.53
N GLY A 17 -11.19 -8.23 0.44
CA GLY A 17 -11.00 -9.44 1.24
C GLY A 17 -9.86 -9.35 2.26
N GLY A 18 -9.42 -10.49 2.79
CA GLY A 18 -8.38 -10.59 3.82
C GLY A 18 -8.87 -10.29 5.25
N GLN A 19 -7.94 -9.95 6.15
CA GLN A 19 -8.22 -9.59 7.54
C GLN A 19 -7.48 -8.29 7.93
N GLY A 20 -8.08 -7.48 8.78
CA GLY A 20 -7.47 -6.27 9.33
C GLY A 20 -8.37 -5.03 9.27
N PRO A 21 -7.90 -3.89 9.83
CA PRO A 21 -8.68 -2.66 9.96
C PRO A 21 -8.99 -1.98 8.61
N CYS A 22 -8.23 -2.32 7.58
CA CYS A 22 -8.31 -1.72 6.24
C CYS A 22 -8.95 -2.63 5.17
N VAL A 23 -9.56 -3.75 5.57
CA VAL A 23 -10.29 -4.61 4.63
C VAL A 23 -11.38 -3.81 3.90
N ASN A 24 -11.48 -4.00 2.58
CA ASN A 24 -12.42 -3.32 1.69
C ASN A 24 -12.30 -1.79 1.70
N LYS A 25 -11.12 -1.26 2.01
CA LYS A 25 -10.82 0.18 2.01
C LYS A 25 -9.61 0.47 1.13
N TYR A 26 -9.48 1.75 0.76
CA TYR A 26 -8.24 2.26 0.21
C TYR A 26 -7.20 2.39 1.32
N ILE A 27 -5.97 1.98 1.01
CA ILE A 27 -4.80 2.26 1.83
C ILE A 27 -3.95 3.27 1.08
N ILE A 28 -3.68 4.39 1.71
CA ILE A 28 -2.85 5.47 1.18
C ILE A 28 -1.42 5.26 1.67
N PHE A 29 -0.48 5.29 0.73
CA PHE A 29 0.95 5.27 0.98
C PHE A 29 1.50 6.64 0.62
N PRO A 30 1.71 7.53 1.60
CA PRO A 30 2.38 8.78 1.33
C PRO A 30 3.90 8.59 1.39
N LYS A 31 4.64 9.27 0.52
CA LYS A 31 6.12 9.23 0.55
C LYS A 31 6.70 9.69 1.89
N SER A 32 5.98 10.54 2.63
CA SER A 32 6.35 10.97 3.99
C SER A 32 6.17 9.89 5.07
N ALA A 33 5.45 8.80 4.80
CA ALA A 33 5.31 7.68 5.74
C ALA A 33 6.57 6.80 5.83
N VAL A 34 7.49 6.93 4.88
CA VAL A 34 8.66 6.08 4.77
C VAL A 34 9.95 6.89 4.98
N ALA A 35 10.94 6.26 5.62
CA ALA A 35 12.20 6.92 5.92
C ALA A 35 13.12 7.10 4.69
N ASN A 36 12.86 6.37 3.60
CA ASN A 36 13.67 6.39 2.38
C ASN A 36 12.76 6.26 1.15
N GLU A 37 13.01 7.08 0.13
CA GLU A 37 12.35 7.04 -1.18
C GLU A 37 12.42 5.65 -1.84
N ASP A 38 13.52 4.91 -1.66
CA ASP A 38 13.64 3.55 -2.20
C ASP A 38 12.56 2.60 -1.62
N VAL A 39 12.11 2.84 -0.39
CA VAL A 39 11.04 2.04 0.24
C VAL A 39 9.69 2.36 -0.41
N TYR A 40 9.45 3.65 -0.70
CA TYR A 40 8.26 4.10 -1.41
C TYR A 40 8.18 3.49 -2.82
N GLU A 41 9.26 3.58 -3.59
CA GLU A 41 9.34 3.01 -4.94
C GLU A 41 9.15 1.49 -4.94
N ARG A 42 9.82 0.76 -4.04
CA ARG A 42 9.64 -0.69 -3.92
C ARG A 42 8.21 -1.06 -3.51
N GLY A 43 7.58 -0.28 -2.64
CA GLY A 43 6.18 -0.45 -2.26
C GLY A 43 5.24 -0.28 -3.45
N TYR A 44 5.46 0.75 -4.26
CA TYR A 44 4.71 1.00 -5.49
C TYR A 44 4.88 -0.13 -6.51
N VAL A 45 6.12 -0.53 -6.79
CA VAL A 45 6.42 -1.64 -7.71
C VAL A 45 5.80 -2.95 -7.21
N GLY A 46 5.93 -3.25 -5.92
CA GLY A 46 5.31 -4.42 -5.30
C GLY A 46 3.79 -4.42 -5.43
N ALA A 47 3.14 -3.28 -5.18
CA ALA A 47 1.69 -3.13 -5.35
C ALA A 47 1.26 -3.39 -6.80
N LEU A 48 1.99 -2.83 -7.76
CA LEU A 48 1.71 -3.03 -9.18
C LEU A 48 1.92 -4.49 -9.61
N THR A 49 2.99 -5.14 -9.13
CA THR A 49 3.25 -6.56 -9.39
C THR A 49 2.14 -7.43 -8.81
N ALA A 50 1.71 -7.17 -7.57
CA ALA A 50 0.64 -7.94 -6.95
C ALA A 50 -0.68 -7.79 -7.71
N LEU A 51 -1.04 -6.56 -8.10
CA LEU A 51 -2.25 -6.30 -8.87
C LEU A 51 -2.23 -7.00 -10.24
N THR A 52 -1.08 -6.99 -10.92
CA THR A 52 -0.96 -7.58 -12.27
C THR A 52 -0.92 -9.10 -12.26
N ASN A 53 -0.55 -9.71 -11.13
CA ASN A 53 -0.41 -11.17 -10.98
C ASN A 53 -1.47 -11.78 -10.05
N ASP A 54 -2.51 -11.01 -9.67
CA ASP A 54 -3.58 -11.44 -8.76
C ASP A 54 -3.06 -12.03 -7.42
N MET A 55 -2.05 -11.36 -6.83
CA MET A 55 -1.36 -11.84 -5.63
C MET A 55 -1.90 -11.18 -4.35
N LEU A 56 -1.77 -11.90 -3.24
CA LEU A 56 -2.04 -11.34 -1.92
C LEU A 56 -0.90 -10.43 -1.45
N VAL A 57 -1.26 -9.38 -0.70
CA VAL A 57 -0.31 -8.44 -0.11
C VAL A 57 -0.52 -8.35 1.40
N ASN A 58 0.57 -8.20 2.14
CA ASN A 58 0.56 -7.77 3.52
C ASN A 58 0.97 -6.30 3.59
N VAL A 59 0.17 -5.50 4.27
CA VAL A 59 0.38 -4.06 4.41
C VAL A 59 0.62 -3.73 5.87
N TYR A 60 1.70 -3.00 6.13
CA TYR A 60 2.11 -2.56 7.45
C TYR A 60 2.06 -1.03 7.53
N ASP A 61 1.37 -0.53 8.54
CA ASP A 61 1.40 0.87 8.97
C ASP A 61 2.36 0.95 10.19
N TYR A 62 3.43 1.74 10.09
CA TYR A 62 4.41 1.91 11.17
C TYR A 62 3.95 2.89 12.27
N SER A 63 2.87 3.63 12.02
CA SER A 63 2.36 4.69 12.88
C SER A 63 1.08 4.32 13.63
N GLY A 64 0.46 3.18 13.32
CA GLY A 64 -0.73 2.69 14.03
C GLY A 64 -1.61 1.78 13.18
N ALA A 65 -2.93 1.94 13.33
CA ALA A 65 -3.95 1.16 12.62
C ALA A 65 -4.70 2.01 11.57
N SER A 66 -4.01 2.97 10.96
CA SER A 66 -4.63 3.89 10.01
C SER A 66 -4.52 3.34 8.58
N CYS A 67 -5.55 3.55 7.76
CA CYS A 67 -5.47 3.25 6.32
C CYS A 67 -4.90 4.44 5.53
N GLY A 68 -4.41 5.47 6.22
CA GLY A 68 -3.91 6.70 5.62
C GLY A 68 -2.38 6.82 5.57
N ASN A 69 -1.66 5.94 6.26
CA ASN A 69 -0.21 6.04 6.47
C ASN A 69 0.50 4.69 6.25
N GLY A 70 0.18 4.00 5.15
CA GLY A 70 0.82 2.75 4.78
C GLY A 70 2.33 2.94 4.61
N GLY A 71 3.13 2.18 5.34
CA GLY A 71 4.59 2.33 5.39
C GLY A 71 5.36 1.23 4.68
N GLN A 72 4.85 -0.01 4.67
CA GLN A 72 5.47 -1.12 3.97
C GLN A 72 4.43 -2.03 3.35
N LEU A 73 4.69 -2.42 2.10
CA LEU A 73 3.92 -3.43 1.39
C LEU A 73 4.82 -4.62 1.09
N VAL A 74 4.37 -5.81 1.48
CA VAL A 74 5.04 -7.08 1.21
C VAL A 74 4.13 -7.92 0.36
N VAL A 75 4.56 -8.21 -0.87
CA VAL A 75 3.85 -9.12 -1.77
C VAL A 75 4.08 -10.54 -1.30
N THR A 76 3.00 -11.29 -1.07
CA THR A 76 3.05 -12.71 -0.74
C THR A 76 2.56 -13.52 -1.93
N MET A 77 3.39 -14.47 -2.37
CA MET A 77 2.96 -15.44 -3.36
C MET A 77 1.94 -16.37 -2.70
N THR A 78 0.69 -16.30 -3.14
CA THR A 78 -0.24 -17.41 -3.00
C THR A 78 -0.48 -18.02 -4.37
N LYS A 79 -0.47 -19.35 -4.36
CA LYS A 79 -0.64 -20.21 -5.52
C LYS A 79 -2.10 -20.54 -5.70
#